data_AF-A0A6J5CTX7-F1
#
_entry.id   AF-A0A6J5CTX7-F1
#
_cell.length_a   1.000
_cell.length_b   1.000
_cell.length_c   1.000
_cell.angle_alpha   90.00
_cell.angle_beta   90.00
_cell.angle_gamma   90.00
#
_symmetry.space_group_name_H-M   'P 1'
#
loop_
_entity.id
_entity.type
_entity.pdbx_description
1 polymer ?
#
loop_
_entity_poly.entity_id
_entity_poly.type
_entity_poly.pdbx_seq_one_letter_code
_entity_poly.pdbx_strand_id
1 'polypeptide(L)'
;MDLNYSPADDAFREDFASWHKLLGQRGWSAPAWPAEYGGPNWNATQRHIWDEECAQLGAPTVLPFGVSMVAPVLMKYGSEAQKRHYLPRILDGTDWWCQGYSEPGSGSDLASLRTRAERVGDHYVVNGQRPGRRSASTPT
;
A
#
# COMPACT_ATOMS: atom_id res chain seq x y z
N MET A 1 -21.67 -9.36 19.09
CA MET A 1 -21.23 -9.20 17.69
C MET A 1 -19.98 -10.03 17.55
N ASP A 2 -20.09 -11.20 16.95
CA ASP A 2 -19.01 -12.18 16.90
C ASP A 2 -17.93 -11.72 15.92
N LEU A 3 -16.75 -11.40 16.45
CA LEU A 3 -15.55 -11.03 15.71
C LEU A 3 -14.86 -12.28 15.15
N ASN A 4 -15.52 -12.98 14.24
CA ASN A 4 -14.89 -14.04 13.44
C ASN A 4 -14.84 -13.57 11.98
N TYR A 5 -13.90 -12.67 11.69
CA TYR A 5 -13.56 -12.29 10.32
C TYR A 5 -12.23 -12.95 9.96
N SER A 6 -12.23 -13.84 8.97
CA SER A 6 -10.99 -14.39 8.44
C SER A 6 -10.44 -13.44 7.37
N PRO A 7 -9.13 -13.11 7.38
CA PRO A 7 -8.49 -12.30 6.32
C PRO A 7 -8.62 -12.88 4.90
N ALA A 8 -9.16 -14.10 4.76
CA ALA A 8 -9.39 -14.80 3.50
C ALA A 8 -10.83 -14.66 2.98
N ASP A 9 -11.74 -14.03 3.72
CA ASP A 9 -13.13 -13.87 3.31
C ASP A 9 -13.23 -12.71 2.29
N ASP A 10 -13.86 -12.94 1.14
CA ASP A 10 -13.93 -11.95 0.05
C ASP A 10 -14.60 -10.64 0.47
N ALA A 11 -15.57 -10.70 1.38
CA ALA A 11 -16.20 -9.53 1.97
C ALA A 11 -15.18 -8.64 2.72
N PHE A 12 -14.09 -9.22 3.29
CA PHE A 12 -13.09 -8.46 4.05
C PHE A 12 -12.42 -7.47 3.12
N ARG A 13 -12.05 -8.00 1.96
CA ARG A 13 -11.33 -7.26 0.94
C ARG A 13 -12.21 -6.16 0.37
N GLU A 14 -13.50 -6.44 0.18
CA GLU A 14 -14.47 -5.46 -0.32
C GLU A 14 -14.69 -4.30 0.65
N ASP A 15 -14.76 -4.56 1.96
CA ASP A 15 -14.90 -3.52 2.97
C ASP A 15 -13.70 -2.55 2.97
N PHE A 16 -12.48 -3.10 2.96
CA PHE A 16 -11.25 -2.29 2.89
C PHE A 16 -11.14 -1.53 1.56
N ALA A 17 -11.48 -2.16 0.43
CA ALA A 17 -11.49 -1.51 -0.88
C ALA A 17 -12.45 -0.32 -0.92
N SER A 18 -13.68 -0.55 -0.45
CA SER A 18 -14.75 0.44 -0.47
C SER A 18 -14.42 1.60 0.46
N TRP A 19 -13.93 1.31 1.67
CA TRP A 19 -13.50 2.32 2.61
C TRP A 19 -12.35 3.18 2.07
N HIS A 20 -11.32 2.56 1.51
CA HIS A 20 -10.20 3.28 0.92
C HIS A 20 -10.66 4.21 -0.20
N LYS A 21 -11.54 3.73 -1.10
CA LYS A 21 -12.11 4.54 -2.18
C LYS A 21 -12.91 5.73 -1.65
N LEU A 22 -13.73 5.54 -0.61
CA LEU A 22 -14.48 6.63 0.02
C LEU A 22 -13.57 7.69 0.63
N LEU A 23 -12.51 7.27 1.32
CA LEU A 23 -11.51 8.19 1.86
C LEU A 23 -10.74 8.91 0.74
N GLY A 24 -10.40 8.21 -0.35
CA GLY A 24 -9.74 8.78 -1.52
C GLY A 24 -10.55 9.90 -2.18
N GLN A 25 -11.88 9.71 -2.31
CA GLN A 25 -12.80 10.75 -2.81
C GLN A 25 -12.82 12.02 -1.96
N ARG A 26 -12.52 11.90 -0.66
CA ARG A 26 -12.45 13.03 0.28
C ARG A 26 -11.03 13.57 0.48
N GLY A 27 -10.02 12.94 -0.10
CA GLY A 27 -8.60 13.27 0.13
C GLY A 27 -8.09 12.87 1.52
N TRP A 28 -8.73 11.89 2.16
CA TRP A 28 -8.43 11.44 3.53
C TRP A 28 -7.74 10.07 3.58
N SER A 29 -7.50 9.43 2.43
CA SER A 29 -6.86 8.11 2.35
C SER A 29 -5.40 8.13 2.78
N ALA A 30 -4.76 9.30 2.75
CA ALA A 30 -3.38 9.48 3.16
C ALA A 30 -3.19 10.70 4.09
N PRO A 31 -3.58 10.61 5.38
CA PRO A 31 -3.52 11.72 6.34
C PRO A 31 -2.15 12.39 6.48
N ALA A 32 -1.07 11.64 6.26
CA ALA A 32 0.31 12.11 6.39
C ALA A 32 0.91 12.73 5.12
N TRP A 33 0.19 12.72 3.99
CA TRP A 33 0.72 13.23 2.73
C TRP A 33 0.55 14.74 2.61
N PRO A 34 1.52 15.44 1.98
CA PRO A 34 1.40 16.85 1.68
C PRO A 34 0.39 17.09 0.53
N ALA A 35 -0.14 18.31 0.46
CA ALA A 35 -1.13 18.70 -0.54
C ALA A 35 -0.64 18.54 -1.99
N GLU A 36 0.65 18.77 -2.25
CA GLU A 36 1.24 18.66 -3.59
C GLU A 36 1.10 17.26 -4.20
N TYR A 37 0.98 16.22 -3.36
CA TYR A 37 0.79 14.84 -3.80
C TYR A 37 -0.66 14.35 -3.60
N GLY A 38 -1.61 15.25 -3.31
CA GLY A 38 -3.03 14.94 -3.14
C GLY A 38 -3.43 14.54 -1.72
N GLY A 39 -2.55 14.72 -0.74
CA GLY A 39 -2.88 14.53 0.68
C GLY A 39 -3.62 15.73 1.29
N PRO A 40 -4.16 15.58 2.51
CA PRO A 40 -4.92 16.64 3.15
C PRO A 40 -4.04 17.73 3.80
N ASN A 41 -2.71 17.55 3.82
CA ASN A 41 -1.75 18.47 4.44
C ASN A 41 -2.04 18.73 5.93
N TRP A 42 -2.45 17.69 6.64
CA TRP A 42 -2.75 17.79 8.07
C TRP A 42 -1.49 17.90 8.92
N ASN A 43 -1.58 18.73 9.96
CA ASN A 43 -0.55 18.80 10.99
C ASN A 43 -0.60 17.57 11.93
N ALA A 44 0.36 17.47 12.86
CA ALA A 44 0.44 16.34 13.79
C ALA A 44 -0.82 16.18 14.65
N THR A 45 -1.40 17.29 15.13
CA THR A 45 -2.62 17.28 15.96
C THR A 45 -3.83 16.79 15.17
N GLN A 46 -4.02 17.28 13.94
CA GLN A 46 -5.13 16.85 13.07
C GLN A 46 -5.05 15.36 12.74
N ARG A 47 -3.85 14.84 12.46
CA ARG A 47 -3.65 13.40 12.24
C ARG A 47 -3.96 12.59 13.49
N HIS A 48 -3.53 13.05 14.66
CA HIS A 48 -3.83 12.39 15.92
C HIS A 48 -5.34 12.31 16.20
N ILE A 49 -6.06 13.42 16.03
CA ILE A 49 -7.53 13.46 16.18
C ILE A 49 -8.17 12.47 15.19
N TRP A 50 -7.76 12.49 13.92
CA TRP A 50 -8.28 11.55 12.92
C TRP A 50 -8.09 10.08 13.31
N ASP A 51 -6.90 9.73 13.79
CA ASP A 51 -6.58 8.37 14.22
C ASP A 51 -7.42 7.96 15.44
N GLU A 52 -7.63 8.87 16.41
CA GLU A 52 -8.47 8.64 17.58
C GLU A 52 -9.94 8.43 17.21
N GLU A 53 -10.51 9.28 16.34
CA GLU A 53 -11.90 9.17 15.88
C GLU A 53 -12.12 7.86 15.11
N CYS A 54 -11.19 7.50 14.21
CA CYS A 54 -11.25 6.23 13.49
C CYS A 54 -11.20 5.02 14.44
N ALA A 55 -10.34 5.09 15.47
CA ALA A 55 -10.21 4.02 16.46
C ALA A 55 -11.47 3.89 17.33
N GLN A 56 -12.05 5.02 17.78
CA GLN A 56 -13.26 5.02 18.59
C GLN A 56 -14.47 4.45 17.83
N LEU A 57 -14.58 4.74 16.53
CA LEU A 57 -15.67 4.25 15.68
C LEU A 57 -15.44 2.84 15.13
N GLY A 58 -14.28 2.24 15.37
CA GLY A 58 -13.90 0.95 14.78
C GLY A 58 -13.85 0.99 13.26
N ALA A 59 -13.49 2.13 12.67
CA ALA A 59 -13.42 2.30 11.23
C ALA A 59 -12.36 1.37 10.61
N PRO A 60 -12.59 0.83 9.41
CA PRO A 60 -11.57 0.06 8.71
C PRO A 60 -10.31 0.91 8.48
N THR A 61 -9.14 0.27 8.40
CA THR A 61 -7.89 1.00 8.15
C THR A 61 -7.56 1.00 6.67
N VAL A 62 -6.86 2.03 6.20
CA VAL A 62 -6.25 1.99 4.86
C VAL A 62 -5.02 1.08 4.92
N LEU A 63 -4.90 0.14 3.99
CA LEU A 63 -3.76 -0.77 3.95
C LEU A 63 -2.45 0.03 3.78
N PRO A 64 -1.43 -0.19 4.64
CA PRO A 64 -0.28 0.71 4.71
C PRO A 64 0.68 0.57 3.53
N PHE A 65 0.61 -0.52 2.77
CA PHE A 65 1.59 -0.86 1.73
C PHE A 65 1.75 0.24 0.67
N GLY A 66 0.64 0.77 0.15
CA GLY A 66 0.70 1.85 -0.83
C GLY A 66 1.02 3.19 -0.16
N VAL A 67 0.21 3.57 0.83
CA VAL A 67 0.18 4.91 1.42
C VAL A 67 1.42 5.23 2.25
N SER A 68 1.81 4.31 3.13
CA SER A 68 2.85 4.55 4.14
C SER A 68 4.20 3.95 3.78
N MET A 69 4.26 3.00 2.84
CA MET A 69 5.50 2.31 2.48
C MET A 69 6.00 2.69 1.08
N VAL A 70 5.21 2.46 0.03
CA VAL A 70 5.65 2.67 -1.36
C VAL A 70 5.68 4.15 -1.72
N ALA A 71 4.66 4.91 -1.36
CA ALA A 71 4.54 6.29 -1.80
C ALA A 71 5.65 7.22 -1.30
N PRO A 72 6.12 7.17 -0.03
CA PRO A 72 7.25 8.00 0.40
C PRO A 72 8.53 7.76 -0.42
N VAL A 73 8.75 6.52 -0.87
CA VAL A 73 9.87 6.17 -1.76
C VAL A 73 9.69 6.80 -3.13
N LEU A 74 8.49 6.71 -3.71
CA LEU A 74 8.16 7.34 -5.00
C LEU A 74 8.26 8.87 -4.94
N MET A 75 7.78 9.50 -3.87
CA MET A 75 7.86 10.95 -3.68
C MET A 75 9.32 11.41 -3.63
N LYS A 76 10.17 10.67 -2.92
CA LYS A 76 11.57 11.04 -2.71
C LYS A 76 12.48 10.69 -3.89
N TYR A 77 12.30 9.54 -4.53
CA TYR A 77 13.25 8.99 -5.51
C TYR A 77 12.62 8.66 -6.87
N GLY A 78 11.30 8.64 -6.97
CA GLY A 78 10.61 8.34 -8.22
C GLY A 78 10.80 9.44 -9.25
N SER A 79 10.77 9.06 -10.53
CA SER A 79 10.70 10.02 -11.63
C SER A 79 9.35 10.73 -11.64
N GLU A 80 9.28 11.91 -12.26
CA GLU A 80 8.02 12.65 -12.41
C GLU A 80 6.94 11.84 -13.14
N ALA A 81 7.33 10.99 -14.10
CA ALA A 81 6.41 10.07 -14.77
C ALA A 81 5.85 9.03 -13.79
N GLN A 82 6.69 8.44 -12.93
CA GLN A 82 6.26 7.47 -11.92
C GLN A 82 5.34 8.13 -10.88
N LYS A 83 5.69 9.33 -10.39
CA LYS A 83 4.87 10.06 -9.42
C LYS A 83 3.47 10.35 -9.98
N ARG A 84 3.40 10.93 -11.19
CA ARG A 84 2.12 11.26 -11.86
C ARG A 84 1.26 10.02 -12.12
N HIS A 85 1.89 8.88 -12.38
CA HIS A 85 1.16 7.65 -12.64
C HIS A 85 0.69 6.96 -11.36
N TYR A 86 1.58 6.72 -10.39
CA TYR A 86 1.31 5.85 -9.25
C TYR A 86 0.69 6.57 -8.04
N LEU A 87 1.08 7.81 -7.73
CA LEU A 87 0.60 8.48 -6.51
C LEU A 87 -0.93 8.68 -6.49
N PRO A 88 -1.58 9.12 -7.59
CA PRO A 88 -3.04 9.21 -7.62
C PRO A 88 -3.73 7.85 -7.45
N ARG A 89 -3.16 6.78 -8.05
CA ARG A 89 -3.70 5.41 -8.00
C ARG A 89 -3.54 4.75 -6.64
N ILE A 90 -2.56 5.21 -5.85
CA ILE A 90 -2.40 4.84 -4.45
C ILE A 90 -3.49 5.54 -3.60
N LEU A 91 -3.78 6.81 -3.88
CA LEU A 91 -4.75 7.60 -3.11
C LEU A 91 -6.20 7.14 -3.29
N ASP A 92 -6.58 6.75 -4.51
CA ASP A 92 -7.95 6.31 -4.83
C ASP A 92 -8.18 4.80 -4.62
N GLY A 93 -7.12 4.07 -4.28
CA GLY A 93 -7.15 2.62 -4.06
C GLY A 93 -7.26 1.78 -5.33
N THR A 94 -7.03 2.35 -6.52
CA THR A 94 -7.02 1.62 -7.79
C THR A 94 -5.94 0.54 -7.80
N ASP A 95 -4.74 0.86 -7.31
CA ASP A 95 -3.64 -0.10 -7.23
C ASP A 95 -3.50 -0.68 -5.82
N TRP A 96 -3.56 -2.00 -5.73
CA TRP A 96 -3.35 -2.74 -4.49
C TRP A 96 -1.89 -3.16 -4.36
N TRP A 97 -1.25 -2.62 -3.34
CA TRP A 97 0.17 -2.85 -3.09
C TRP A 97 0.36 -3.94 -2.06
N CYS A 98 1.46 -4.68 -2.21
CA CYS A 98 1.93 -5.61 -1.20
C CYS A 98 3.43 -5.49 -1.05
N GLN A 99 3.93 -5.79 0.14
CA GLN A 99 5.36 -5.91 0.38
C GLN A 99 5.84 -7.32 0.08
N GLY A 100 6.86 -7.44 -0.75
CA GLY A 100 7.40 -8.70 -1.27
C GLY A 100 8.76 -9.09 -0.71
N TYR A 101 9.07 -8.76 0.55
CA TYR A 101 10.43 -8.97 1.09
C TYR A 101 10.73 -10.40 1.52
N SER A 102 9.75 -11.26 1.76
CA SER A 102 10.02 -12.60 2.30
C SER A 102 10.59 -13.54 1.23
N GLU A 103 11.70 -14.19 1.54
CA GLU A 103 12.34 -15.26 0.77
C GLU A 103 12.56 -16.50 1.66
N PRO A 104 12.69 -17.73 1.11
CA PRO A 104 13.07 -18.89 1.89
C PRO A 104 14.42 -18.66 2.61
N GLY A 105 14.39 -18.54 3.94
CA GLY A 105 15.57 -18.26 4.76
C GLY A 105 15.80 -16.79 5.14
N SER A 106 15.01 -15.86 4.62
CA SER A 106 15.11 -14.42 4.91
C SER A 106 13.73 -13.86 5.28
N GLY A 107 13.45 -13.86 6.58
CA GLY A 107 12.27 -13.23 7.19
C GLY A 107 12.59 -11.80 7.63
N SER A 108 12.93 -11.63 8.90
CA SER A 108 13.29 -10.32 9.47
C SER A 108 14.67 -9.81 9.07
N ASP A 109 15.55 -10.69 8.58
CA ASP A 109 16.86 -10.34 8.06
C ASP A 109 16.77 -10.03 6.56
N LEU A 110 16.46 -8.77 6.25
CA LEU A 110 16.37 -8.27 4.88
C LEU A 110 17.74 -8.20 4.18
N ALA A 111 18.86 -8.29 4.92
CA ALA A 111 20.19 -8.26 4.33
C ALA A 111 20.57 -9.58 3.66
N SER A 112 19.92 -10.69 4.01
CA SER A 112 20.18 -12.01 3.42
C SER A 112 19.36 -12.33 2.17
N LEU A 113 18.58 -11.36 1.65
CA LEU A 113 17.82 -11.53 0.42
C LEU A 113 18.72 -11.94 -0.75
N ARG A 114 18.27 -12.94 -1.48
CA ARG A 114 18.98 -13.52 -2.62
C ARG A 114 18.37 -13.07 -3.95
N THR A 115 17.21 -12.42 -3.96
CA THR A 115 16.67 -11.80 -5.19
C THR A 115 17.67 -10.80 -5.76
N ARG A 116 18.05 -10.98 -7.02
CA ARG A 116 18.98 -10.11 -7.75
C ARG A 116 18.27 -9.50 -8.95
N ALA A 117 18.58 -8.23 -9.20
CA ALA A 117 18.17 -7.52 -10.41
C ALA A 117 19.42 -7.25 -11.25
N GLU A 118 19.50 -7.84 -12.43
CA GLU A 118 20.59 -7.63 -13.37
C GLU A 118 20.14 -6.68 -14.48
N ARG A 119 20.95 -5.66 -14.77
CA ARG A 119 20.62 -4.71 -15.85
C ARG A 119 20.95 -5.32 -17.20
N VAL A 120 19.94 -5.45 -18.06
CA VAL A 120 20.07 -5.92 -19.43
C VAL A 120 19.58 -4.79 -20.35
N GLY A 121 20.52 -3.99 -20.87
CA GLY A 121 20.19 -2.82 -21.68
C GLY A 121 19.45 -1.72 -20.90
N ASP A 122 18.20 -1.48 -21.28
CA ASP A 122 17.28 -0.49 -20.71
C ASP A 122 16.34 -1.04 -19.63
N HIS A 123 16.36 -2.35 -19.37
CA HIS A 123 15.53 -3.01 -18.38
C HIS A 123 16.36 -3.80 -17.36
N TYR A 124 15.69 -4.26 -16.31
CA TYR A 124 16.26 -5.15 -15.31
C TYR A 124 15.59 -6.52 -15.38
N VAL A 125 16.38 -7.58 -15.40
CA VAL A 125 15.90 -8.96 -15.24
C VAL A 125 16.01 -9.30 -13.75
N VAL A 126 14.88 -9.55 -13.10
CA VAL A 126 14.80 -9.84 -11.67
C VAL A 126 14.67 -11.36 -11.48
N ASN A 127 15.64 -11.97 -10.79
CA ASN A 127 15.67 -13.39 -10.48
C ASN A 127 15.65 -13.59 -8.97
N GLY A 128 14.67 -14.33 -8.47
CA GLY A 128 14.49 -14.58 -7.04
C GLY A 128 13.34 -15.55 -6.76
N GLN A 129 13.27 -16.06 -5.53
CA GLN A 129 12.22 -16.98 -5.11
C GLN A 129 11.41 -16.40 -3.96
N ARG A 130 10.12 -16.17 -4.21
CA ARG A 130 9.15 -15.78 -3.17
C ARG A 130 8.44 -17.05 -2.67
N PRO A 131 8.33 -17.29 -1.34
CA PRO A 131 7.47 -18.34 -0.82
C PRO A 131 6.02 -18.07 -1.27
N GLY A 132 5.36 -19.10 -1.81
CA GLY A 132 4.14 -18.96 -2.59
C GLY A 132 3.01 -18.19 -1.91
N ARG A 133 2.54 -17.13 -2.58
CA ARG A 133 1.09 -16.90 -2.70
C ARG A 133 0.69 -17.40 -4.08
N ARG A 134 -0.23 -18.38 -4.14
CA ARG A 134 -0.84 -18.83 -5.40
C ARG A 134 -1.42 -17.62 -6.13
N SER A 135 -1.23 -17.61 -7.45
CA SER A 135 -1.69 -16.56 -8.36
C SER A 135 -3.16 -16.21 -8.14
N ALA A 136 -3.48 -14.93 -8.01
CA ALA A 136 -4.79 -14.45 -8.41
C ALA A 136 -4.87 -14.60 -9.93
N SER A 137 -5.69 -15.54 -10.40
CA SER A 137 -6.05 -15.65 -11.81
C SER A 137 -7.04 -14.54 -12.14
N THR A 138 -6.66 -13.62 -13.02
CA THR A 138 -7.63 -12.72 -13.66
C THR A 138 -8.37 -13.52 -14.74
N PRO A 139 -9.71 -13.61 -14.73
CA PRO A 139 -10.45 -14.20 -15.85
C PRO A 139 -10.37 -13.26 -17.06
N THR A 140 -10.20 -13.85 -18.24
CA THR A 140 -10.41 -13.24 -19.56
C THR A 140 -11.88 -12.94 -19.81
#